data_AF-A0AAU9H6T3-F1
#
_entry.id   AF-A0AAU9H6T3-F1
#
_cell.length_a   1.000
_cell.length_b   1.000
_cell.length_c   1.000
_cell.angle_alpha   90.00
_cell.angle_beta   90.00
_cell.angle_gamma   90.00
#
_symmetry.space_group_name_H-M   'P 1'
#
loop_
_entity.id
_entity.type
_entity.pdbx_description
1 polymer ?
#
loop_
_entity_poly.entity_id
_entity_poly.type
_entity_poly.pdbx_seq_one_letter_code
_entity_poly.pdbx_strand_id
1 'polypeptide(L)'
;MAKDYIEFLSDLKGYIEGKLTFIQPEDSRWKDYEEVGGDKRFGTYPIGLLSNGKNTVEIFFLHYDNEKEAYDKWMRRIKRINWKRILVKFNDQNGCTKRDLKQFNNLPYANKIFFTCNKWSNFPNKNGIYIKQFPKSKTIRASYEPFGKNSKVNITKILNSL
;
A
#
# COMPACT_ATOMS: atom_id res chain seq x y z
N MET A 1 -6.19 2.69 7.16
CA MET A 1 -5.21 2.89 6.07
C MET A 1 -5.30 1.84 4.96
N ALA A 2 -5.45 0.55 5.28
CA ALA A 2 -5.69 -0.51 4.27
C ALA A 2 -6.82 -0.15 3.28
N LYS A 3 -7.93 0.41 3.78
CA LYS A 3 -9.06 0.89 2.97
C LYS A 3 -8.66 1.93 1.91
N ASP A 4 -7.84 2.91 2.26
CA ASP A 4 -7.36 3.94 1.33
C ASP A 4 -6.50 3.32 0.23
N TYR A 5 -5.73 2.26 0.52
CA TYR A 5 -4.99 1.52 -0.50
C TYR A 5 -5.91 0.76 -1.46
N ILE A 6 -6.96 0.12 -0.96
CA ILE A 6 -7.95 -0.56 -1.81
C ILE A 6 -8.70 0.46 -2.69
N GLU A 7 -9.09 1.59 -2.12
CA GLU A 7 -9.73 2.69 -2.85
C GLU A 7 -8.80 3.27 -3.91
N PHE A 8 -7.54 3.52 -3.57
CA PHE A 8 -6.53 3.97 -4.53
C PHE A 8 -6.40 3.02 -5.72
N LEU A 9 -6.41 1.71 -5.47
CA LEU A 9 -6.35 0.70 -6.54
C LEU A 9 -7.67 0.54 -7.31
N SER A 10 -8.80 1.03 -6.81
CA SER A 10 -10.08 0.96 -7.53
C SER A 10 -10.09 1.88 -8.76
N ASP A 11 -9.31 2.97 -8.71
CA ASP A 11 -9.12 3.92 -9.80
C ASP A 11 -7.67 4.43 -9.84
N LEU A 12 -6.72 3.50 -9.96
CA LEU A 12 -5.29 3.80 -9.86
C LEU A 12 -4.87 4.92 -10.82
N LYS A 13 -5.36 4.91 -12.06
CA LYS A 13 -5.01 5.92 -13.05
C LYS A 13 -5.60 7.27 -12.70
N GLY A 14 -6.89 7.34 -12.31
CA GLY A 14 -7.54 8.58 -11.90
C GLY A 14 -6.87 9.22 -10.69
N TYR A 15 -6.44 8.43 -9.71
CA TYR A 15 -5.68 8.95 -8.58
C TYR A 15 -4.27 9.41 -8.98
N ILE A 16 -3.53 8.64 -9.77
CA ILE A 16 -2.16 9.00 -10.21
C ILE A 16 -2.14 10.28 -11.04
N GLU A 17 -3.12 10.48 -11.93
CA GLU A 17 -3.28 11.68 -12.76
C GLU A 17 -4.02 12.81 -12.02
N GLY A 18 -4.52 12.51 -10.83
CA GLY A 18 -5.32 13.39 -10.00
C GLY A 18 -4.51 14.47 -9.26
N LYS A 19 -5.23 15.25 -8.46
CA LYS A 19 -4.64 16.35 -7.68
C LYS A 19 -4.10 15.82 -6.35
N LEU A 20 -2.81 16.03 -6.12
CA LEU A 20 -2.17 15.85 -4.82
C LEU A 20 -2.11 17.21 -4.09
N THR A 21 -2.76 17.29 -2.94
CA THR A 21 -2.61 18.38 -1.97
C THR A 21 -2.10 17.83 -0.64
N PHE A 22 -1.85 18.69 0.35
CA PHE A 22 -1.43 18.28 1.69
C PHE A 22 -2.43 18.79 2.73
N ILE A 23 -2.55 18.05 3.83
CA ILE A 23 -3.40 18.37 4.98
C ILE A 23 -2.58 18.37 6.25
N GLN A 24 -3.08 19.08 7.27
CA GLN A 24 -2.47 19.01 8.59
C GLN A 24 -2.76 17.65 9.26
N PRO A 25 -1.88 17.16 10.15
CA PRO A 25 -2.08 15.88 10.85
C PRO A 25 -3.43 15.77 11.57
N GLU A 26 -3.90 16.85 12.17
CA GLU A 26 -5.19 16.95 12.86
C GLU A 26 -6.42 16.79 11.94
N ASP A 27 -6.24 16.96 10.62
CA ASP A 27 -7.29 16.79 9.62
C ASP A 27 -7.31 15.38 9.01
N SER A 28 -6.33 14.52 9.35
CA SER A 28 -6.26 13.15 8.86
C SER A 28 -7.45 12.32 9.35
N ARG A 29 -8.09 11.58 8.45
CA ARG A 29 -9.13 10.59 8.79
C ARG A 29 -8.60 9.45 9.66
N TRP A 30 -7.29 9.25 9.66
CA TRP A 30 -6.63 8.16 10.38
C TRP A 30 -6.01 8.61 11.71
N LYS A 31 -6.10 9.89 12.09
CA LYS A 31 -5.42 10.42 13.30
C LYS A 31 -5.74 9.69 14.60
N ASP A 32 -6.98 9.21 14.74
CA ASP A 32 -7.46 8.53 15.96
C ASP A 32 -7.26 7.00 15.91
N TYR A 33 -6.70 6.46 14.81
CA TYR A 33 -6.35 5.04 14.72
C TYR A 33 -5.03 4.77 15.42
N GLU A 34 -4.98 3.71 16.25
CA GLU A 34 -3.78 3.33 17.01
C GLU A 34 -2.53 3.19 16.14
N GLU A 35 -2.66 2.68 14.91
CA GLU A 35 -1.53 2.53 13.98
C GLU A 35 -0.95 3.86 13.47
N VAL A 36 -1.66 4.97 13.65
CA VAL A 36 -1.25 6.32 13.24
C VAL A 36 -1.08 7.21 14.45
N GLY A 37 -2.14 7.49 15.21
CA GLY A 37 -2.12 8.36 16.38
C GLY A 37 -1.24 7.84 17.52
N GLY A 38 -1.04 6.52 17.61
CA GLY A 38 -0.12 5.90 18.57
C GLY A 38 1.36 5.97 18.16
N ASP A 39 1.68 6.33 16.91
CA ASP A 39 3.06 6.48 16.45
C ASP A 39 3.62 7.83 16.89
N LYS A 40 4.75 7.82 17.62
CA LYS A 40 5.44 9.03 18.10
C LYS A 40 5.91 9.95 16.97
N ARG A 41 6.01 9.45 15.74
CA ARG A 41 6.39 10.20 14.55
C ARG A 41 5.19 10.85 13.87
N PHE A 42 3.96 10.58 14.31
CA PHE A 42 2.79 11.20 13.73
C PHE A 42 2.89 12.72 13.87
N GLY A 43 2.66 13.43 12.77
CA GLY A 43 2.85 14.87 12.66
C GLY A 43 4.27 15.34 12.33
N THR A 44 5.25 14.45 12.22
CA THR A 44 6.62 14.81 11.79
C THR A 44 6.86 14.63 10.29
N TYR A 45 5.83 14.26 9.52
CA TYR A 45 5.94 14.02 8.09
C TYR A 45 4.69 14.56 7.36
N PRO A 46 4.81 14.92 6.07
CA PRO A 46 3.66 15.39 5.28
C PRO A 46 2.58 14.31 5.11
N ILE A 47 1.33 14.74 5.12
CA ILE A 47 0.18 13.89 4.76
C ILE A 47 -0.44 14.44 3.48
N GLY A 48 -0.31 13.67 2.40
CA GLY A 48 -0.91 14.00 1.12
C GLY A 48 -2.36 13.55 1.05
N LEU A 49 -3.22 14.38 0.47
CA LEU A 49 -4.57 14.04 0.07
C LEU A 49 -4.61 13.96 -1.47
N LEU A 50 -4.80 12.75 -1.98
CA LEU A 50 -4.84 12.48 -3.42
C LEU A 50 -6.29 12.32 -3.86
N SER A 51 -6.72 13.11 -4.84
CA SER A 51 -8.08 13.06 -5.37
C SER A 51 -8.11 12.64 -6.83
N ASN A 52 -9.02 11.72 -7.17
CA ASN A 52 -9.40 11.40 -8.55
C ASN A 52 -10.59 12.25 -9.06
N GLY A 53 -10.97 13.31 -8.34
CA GLY A 53 -12.12 14.16 -8.64
C GLY A 53 -13.47 13.66 -8.09
N LYS A 54 -13.55 12.44 -7.54
CA LYS A 54 -14.75 11.89 -6.90
C LYS A 54 -14.53 11.60 -5.42
N ASN A 55 -13.42 10.95 -5.14
CA ASN A 55 -13.02 10.50 -3.82
C ASN A 55 -11.63 11.04 -3.49
N THR A 56 -11.21 10.83 -2.24
CA THR A 56 -9.85 11.15 -1.79
C THR A 56 -9.27 10.00 -0.97
N VAL A 57 -7.95 9.82 -1.08
CA VAL A 57 -7.17 8.89 -0.27
C VAL A 57 -6.00 9.62 0.38
N GLU A 58 -5.60 9.20 1.57
CA GLU A 58 -4.44 9.78 2.27
C GLU A 58 -3.16 8.99 1.99
N ILE A 59 -2.06 9.72 1.77
CA ILE A 59 -0.71 9.18 1.55
C ILE A 59 0.22 9.76 2.61
N PHE A 60 0.81 8.88 3.42
CA PHE A 60 1.70 9.24 4.51
C PHE A 60 3.16 9.24 4.03
N PHE A 61 3.78 10.41 3.95
CA PHE A 61 5.11 10.59 3.38
C PHE A 61 6.24 10.43 4.41
N LEU A 62 6.32 9.25 5.04
CA LEU A 62 7.13 8.94 6.26
C LEU A 62 8.63 9.27 6.22
N HIS A 63 9.20 9.57 5.06
CA HIS A 63 10.65 9.75 4.84
C HIS A 63 10.98 11.08 4.16
N TYR A 64 10.06 12.02 4.13
CA TYR A 64 10.27 13.33 3.53
C TYR A 64 10.04 14.42 4.58
N ASP A 65 10.90 15.42 4.57
CA ASP A 65 10.92 16.44 5.62
C ASP A 65 9.83 17.51 5.40
N ASN A 66 9.40 17.72 4.15
CA ASN A 66 8.42 18.74 3.80
C ASN A 66 7.57 18.39 2.57
N GLU A 67 6.44 19.08 2.45
CA GLU A 67 5.45 18.89 1.39
C GLU A 67 6.03 19.07 -0.02
N LYS A 68 6.92 20.06 -0.21
CA LYS A 68 7.53 20.35 -1.51
C LYS A 68 8.38 19.18 -1.97
N GLU A 69 9.22 18.62 -1.09
CA GLU A 69 10.03 17.45 -1.43
C GLU A 69 9.14 16.25 -1.75
N ALA A 70 8.15 15.96 -0.91
CA ALA A 70 7.20 14.86 -1.12
C ALA A 70 6.50 14.98 -2.49
N TYR A 71 6.02 16.19 -2.84
CA TYR A 71 5.37 16.50 -4.11
C TYR A 71 6.31 16.31 -5.31
N ASP A 72 7.49 16.92 -5.29
CA ASP A 72 8.46 16.83 -6.39
C ASP A 72 8.87 15.36 -6.65
N LYS A 73 9.04 14.60 -5.56
CA LYS A 73 9.38 13.17 -5.59
C LYS A 73 8.23 12.32 -6.11
N TRP A 74 6.98 12.65 -5.76
CA TRP A 74 5.77 12.01 -6.28
C TRP A 74 5.64 12.26 -7.79
N MET A 75 5.62 13.52 -8.21
CA MET A 75 5.46 13.93 -9.61
C MET A 75 6.52 13.34 -10.54
N ARG A 76 7.77 13.24 -10.06
CA ARG A 76 8.85 12.58 -10.81
C ARG A 76 8.66 11.06 -10.92
N ARG A 77 8.11 10.40 -9.91
CA ARG A 77 7.95 8.93 -9.88
C ARG A 77 6.76 8.46 -10.71
N ILE A 78 5.63 9.18 -10.67
CA ILE A 78 4.45 8.80 -11.44
C ILE A 78 4.71 8.79 -12.96
N LYS A 79 5.59 9.67 -13.45
CA LYS A 79 6.02 9.72 -14.86
C LYS A 79 6.75 8.46 -15.34
N ARG A 80 7.22 7.62 -14.42
CA ARG A 80 8.01 6.41 -14.73
C ARG A 80 7.16 5.14 -14.71
N ILE A 81 5.86 5.25 -14.42
CA ILE A 81 4.97 4.10 -14.36
C ILE A 81 4.86 3.49 -15.75
N ASN A 82 5.22 2.21 -15.86
CA ASN A 82 4.96 1.42 -17.05
C ASN A 82 3.60 0.75 -16.93
N TRP A 83 2.56 1.38 -17.49
CA TRP A 83 1.18 0.89 -17.42
C TRP A 83 0.97 -0.48 -18.07
N LYS A 84 1.86 -0.91 -18.97
CA LYS A 84 1.80 -2.24 -19.58
C LYS A 84 2.35 -3.34 -18.65
N ARG A 85 3.15 -2.97 -17.65
CA ARG A 85 3.88 -3.91 -16.77
C ARG A 85 3.70 -3.52 -15.31
N ILE A 86 2.49 -3.74 -14.79
CA ILE A 86 2.14 -3.45 -13.38
C ILE A 86 2.05 -4.75 -12.59
N LEU A 87 2.69 -4.76 -11.42
CA LEU A 87 2.45 -5.71 -10.34
C LEU A 87 1.90 -4.94 -9.14
N VAL A 88 0.73 -5.33 -8.66
CA VAL A 88 0.12 -4.71 -7.47
C VAL A 88 0.40 -5.55 -6.23
N LYS A 89 0.97 -4.94 -5.20
CA LYS A 89 1.34 -5.60 -3.95
C LYS A 89 0.54 -5.10 -2.75
N PHE A 90 0.01 -6.01 -1.96
CA PHE A 90 -0.66 -5.69 -0.70
C PHE A 90 -0.18 -6.59 0.44
N ASN A 91 -0.54 -6.27 1.69
CA ASN A 91 -0.18 -7.06 2.87
C ASN A 91 -1.22 -6.95 3.99
N ASP A 92 -1.04 -7.72 5.07
CA ASP A 92 -1.96 -7.72 6.21
C ASP A 92 -1.66 -6.64 7.29
N GLN A 93 -0.93 -5.58 6.95
CA GLN A 93 -0.64 -4.47 7.88
C GLN A 93 -1.75 -3.40 7.90
N ASN A 94 -1.59 -2.37 8.74
CA ASN A 94 -2.33 -1.10 8.67
C ASN A 94 -3.87 -1.24 8.74
N GLY A 95 -4.32 -2.13 9.62
CA GLY A 95 -5.74 -2.44 9.83
C GLY A 95 -6.38 -3.32 8.75
N CYS A 96 -5.61 -4.05 7.95
CA CYS A 96 -6.15 -4.92 6.89
C CYS A 96 -7.13 -5.97 7.45
N THR A 97 -8.34 -5.98 6.92
CA THR A 97 -9.41 -6.92 7.30
C THR A 97 -9.66 -7.99 6.24
N LYS A 98 -10.51 -8.97 6.55
CA LYS A 98 -10.99 -9.98 5.58
C LYS A 98 -11.75 -9.33 4.42
N ARG A 99 -12.43 -8.21 4.69
CA ARG A 99 -13.16 -7.45 3.68
C ARG A 99 -12.21 -6.80 2.68
N ASP A 100 -11.14 -6.17 3.17
CA ASP A 100 -10.13 -5.51 2.30
C ASP A 100 -9.43 -6.53 1.41
N LEU A 101 -9.05 -7.68 1.97
CA LEU A 101 -8.47 -8.77 1.18
C LEU A 101 -9.44 -9.30 0.10
N LYS A 102 -10.74 -9.42 0.43
CA LYS A 102 -11.76 -9.81 -0.56
C LYS A 102 -11.87 -8.78 -1.68
N GLN A 103 -11.89 -7.49 -1.34
CA GLN A 103 -11.92 -6.41 -2.33
C GLN A 103 -10.66 -6.42 -3.20
N PHE A 104 -9.47 -6.56 -2.61
CA PHE A 104 -8.20 -6.67 -3.32
C PHE A 104 -8.21 -7.80 -4.37
N ASN A 105 -8.69 -8.99 -3.97
CA ASN A 105 -8.78 -10.13 -4.86
C ASN A 105 -9.71 -9.88 -6.06
N ASN A 106 -10.77 -9.09 -5.88
CA ASN A 106 -11.74 -8.76 -6.92
C ASN A 106 -11.28 -7.63 -7.87
N LEU A 107 -10.21 -6.90 -7.55
CA LEU A 107 -9.69 -5.84 -8.43
C LEU A 107 -9.21 -6.40 -9.78
N PRO A 108 -9.41 -5.70 -10.90
CA PRO A 108 -9.16 -6.20 -12.26
C PRO A 108 -7.68 -6.15 -12.68
N TYR A 109 -6.74 -6.39 -11.76
CA TYR A 109 -5.32 -6.50 -12.08
C TYR A 109 -4.94 -7.94 -12.41
N ALA A 110 -4.27 -8.14 -13.55
CA ALA A 110 -3.76 -9.45 -13.95
C ALA A 110 -2.69 -9.96 -12.98
N ASN A 111 -1.78 -9.09 -12.55
CA ASN A 111 -0.65 -9.42 -11.69
C ASN A 111 -0.85 -8.79 -10.31
N LYS A 112 -1.16 -9.62 -9.31
CA LYS A 112 -1.34 -9.23 -7.91
C LYS A 112 -0.50 -10.12 -7.02
N ILE A 113 -0.04 -9.57 -5.91
CA ILE A 113 0.70 -10.30 -4.89
C ILE A 113 0.27 -9.83 -3.50
N PHE A 114 0.05 -10.77 -2.59
CA PHE A 114 -0.33 -10.46 -1.21
C PHE A 114 0.59 -11.18 -0.23
N PHE A 115 1.17 -10.43 0.71
CA PHE A 115 2.04 -10.98 1.75
C PHE A 115 1.32 -11.06 3.10
N THR A 116 1.47 -12.19 3.78
CA THR A 116 0.85 -12.40 5.10
C THR A 116 1.62 -13.41 5.93
N CYS A 117 1.57 -13.26 7.26
CA CYS A 117 2.00 -14.28 8.21
C CYS A 117 0.84 -15.06 8.84
N ASN A 118 -0.40 -14.73 8.44
CA ASN A 118 -1.62 -15.36 8.93
C ASN A 118 -2.14 -16.40 7.93
N LYS A 119 -2.75 -17.47 8.44
CA LYS A 119 -3.53 -18.40 7.62
C LYS A 119 -4.95 -17.87 7.50
N TRP A 120 -5.26 -17.20 6.40
CA TRP A 120 -6.60 -16.71 6.12
C TRP A 120 -7.45 -17.88 5.59
N SER A 121 -8.52 -18.25 6.30
CA SER A 121 -9.32 -19.46 6.04
C SER A 121 -9.93 -19.54 4.63
N ASN A 122 -10.07 -18.40 3.94
CA ASN A 122 -10.66 -18.30 2.60
C ASN A 122 -9.72 -17.65 1.59
N PHE A 123 -8.41 -17.94 1.66
CA PHE A 123 -7.46 -17.40 0.71
C PHE A 123 -7.67 -18.03 -0.69
N PRO A 124 -8.06 -17.27 -1.74
CA PRO A 124 -8.06 -17.81 -3.09
C PRO A 124 -6.60 -18.03 -3.52
N ASN A 125 -6.19 -19.29 -3.51
CA ASN A 125 -4.83 -19.83 -3.61
C ASN A 125 -3.95 -19.39 -4.81
N LYS A 126 -4.33 -18.41 -5.63
CA LYS A 126 -3.56 -18.08 -6.83
C LYS A 126 -2.42 -17.07 -6.60
N ASN A 127 -2.54 -16.11 -5.67
CA ASN A 127 -1.60 -14.95 -5.58
C ASN A 127 -1.11 -14.57 -4.16
N GLY A 128 -1.41 -15.36 -3.14
CA GLY A 128 -0.98 -15.10 -1.76
C GLY A 128 0.28 -15.83 -1.40
N ILE A 129 1.25 -15.11 -0.85
CA ILE A 129 2.50 -15.68 -0.40
C ILE A 129 2.55 -15.61 1.11
N TYR A 130 2.38 -16.79 1.70
CA TYR A 130 2.50 -16.99 3.13
C TYR A 130 3.98 -16.98 3.54
N ILE A 131 4.32 -16.07 4.44
CA ILE A 131 5.68 -15.91 4.98
C ILE A 131 5.61 -16.22 6.47
N LYS A 132 6.18 -17.38 6.85
CA LYS A 132 6.29 -17.78 8.25
C LYS A 132 7.18 -16.76 8.98
N GLN A 133 6.64 -16.11 10.01
CA GLN A 133 7.38 -15.20 10.88
C GLN A 133 7.50 -15.77 12.28
N PHE A 134 8.36 -15.16 13.10
CA PHE A 134 8.42 -15.47 14.52
C PHE A 134 7.03 -15.31 15.18
N PRO A 135 6.63 -16.21 16.10
CA PRO A 135 5.25 -16.33 16.58
C PRO A 135 4.61 -15.07 17.18
N LYS A 136 5.42 -14.06 17.52
CA LYS A 136 4.97 -12.84 18.21
C LYS A 136 4.39 -11.77 17.27
N SER A 137 4.52 -11.89 15.94
CA SER A 137 3.97 -10.89 15.01
C SER A 137 2.61 -11.29 14.47
N LYS A 138 1.60 -10.42 14.65
CA LYS A 138 0.24 -10.60 14.11
C LYS A 138 0.13 -10.26 12.62
N THR A 139 1.09 -9.53 12.06
CA THR A 139 1.11 -9.09 10.65
C THR A 139 2.53 -9.20 10.09
N ILE A 140 2.70 -9.19 8.77
CA ILE A 140 4.03 -9.19 8.17
C ILE A 140 4.76 -7.90 8.53
N ARG A 141 5.97 -7.96 9.11
CA ARG A 141 6.83 -6.77 9.20
C ARG A 141 7.45 -6.45 7.83
N ALA A 142 7.61 -5.17 7.52
CA ALA A 142 8.19 -4.71 6.26
C ALA A 142 9.58 -5.34 5.96
N SER A 143 10.42 -5.52 6.98
CA SER A 143 11.75 -6.14 6.83
C SER A 143 11.74 -7.63 6.47
N TYR A 144 10.59 -8.31 6.64
CA TYR A 144 10.40 -9.71 6.26
C TYR A 144 9.69 -9.87 4.92
N GLU A 145 9.31 -8.77 4.26
CA GLU A 145 8.76 -8.85 2.91
C GLU A 145 9.83 -9.33 1.93
N PRO A 146 9.51 -10.33 1.08
CA PRO A 146 10.41 -10.81 0.05
C PRO A 146 10.94 -9.69 -0.85
N PHE A 147 12.26 -9.53 -0.87
CA PHE A 147 12.96 -8.77 -1.88
C PHE A 147 13.73 -9.72 -2.80
N GLY A 148 13.65 -9.51 -4.12
CA GLY A 148 14.32 -10.36 -5.10
C GLY A 148 13.84 -11.82 -5.08
N LYS A 149 14.78 -12.77 -5.12
CA LYS A 149 14.51 -14.22 -5.07
C LYS A 149 14.72 -14.76 -3.67
N ASN A 150 13.72 -15.44 -3.12
CA ASN A 150 13.85 -16.25 -1.91
C ASN A 150 13.11 -17.59 -2.03
N SER A 151 13.06 -18.36 -0.94
CA SER A 151 12.43 -19.69 -0.90
C SER A 151 10.90 -19.67 -1.05
N LYS A 152 10.26 -18.51 -0.90
CA LYS A 152 8.80 -18.35 -1.00
C LYS A 152 8.38 -17.77 -2.34
N VAL A 153 9.18 -16.87 -2.92
CA VAL A 153 8.85 -16.17 -4.16
C VAL A 153 10.10 -15.64 -4.86
N ASN A 154 10.03 -15.58 -6.19
CA ASN A 154 11.01 -14.90 -7.03
C ASN A 154 10.41 -13.63 -7.64
N ILE A 155 10.50 -12.51 -6.93
CA ILE A 155 9.96 -11.21 -7.36
C ILE A 155 10.64 -10.76 -8.65
N THR A 156 11.95 -10.96 -8.79
CA THR A 156 12.69 -10.62 -10.01
C THR A 156 12.13 -11.37 -11.23
N LYS A 157 11.83 -12.67 -11.09
CA LYS A 157 11.23 -13.45 -12.17
C LYS A 157 9.81 -12.94 -12.50
N ILE A 158 8.99 -12.66 -11.48
CA ILE A 158 7.64 -12.13 -11.67
C ILE A 158 7.70 -10.81 -12.45
N LEU A 159 8.52 -9.85 -12.01
CA LEU A 159 8.68 -8.56 -12.66
C LEU A 159 9.16 -8.69 -14.11
N ASN A 160 10.10 -9.59 -14.37
CA ASN A 160 10.61 -9.84 -15.72
C ASN A 160 9.61 -10.56 -16.63
N SER A 161 8.59 -11.24 -16.08
CA SER A 161 7.52 -11.89 -16.83
C SER A 161 6.23 -11.09 -16.97
N LEU A 162 6.14 -9.89 -16.36
CA LEU A 162 5.01 -8.97 -16.57
C LEU A 162 4.94 -8.48 -18.01
#